data_AF-A0A1I5GM33-F1
#
_entry.id   AF-A0A1I5GM33-F1
#
_cell.length_a   1.000
_cell.length_b   1.000
_cell.length_c   1.000
_cell.angle_alpha   90.00
_cell.angle_beta   90.00
_cell.angle_gamma   90.00
#
_symmetry.space_group_name_H-M   'P 1'
#
loop_
_entity.id
_entity.type
_entity.pdbx_description
1 polymer ?
#
loop_
_entity_poly.entity_id
_entity_poly.type
_entity_poly.pdbx_seq_one_letter_code
_entity_poly.pdbx_strand_id
1 'polypeptide(L)'
;MRRPAAAAAVLASVTVLAACSSSNASSSPDASSPDEAAQGRPRLSVSGAYVPEPPLADLAAGYLTIANTGTKADRLTSVTSDIAAEVAMHRTTSDGAMKHEKELPVPAAGRLTLRVGGLHLMLMDLKRRPRTGDTVTFVLHFAASAPISVKAPVKPATYRPDQ
;
A
#
# COMPACT_ATOMS: atom_id res chain seq x y z
N MET A 1 -37.96 41.21 -49.42
CA MET A 1 -39.15 40.94 -50.28
C MET A 1 -40.08 39.97 -49.56
N ARG A 2 -41.39 39.91 -49.90
CA ARG A 2 -42.45 39.33 -49.05
C ARG A 2 -43.11 38.08 -49.67
N ARG A 3 -43.39 37.07 -48.82
CA ARG A 3 -44.57 36.15 -48.87
C ARG A 3 -44.67 35.17 -50.06
N PRO A 4 -45.50 34.09 -50.01
CA PRO A 4 -46.77 33.91 -49.27
C PRO A 4 -46.90 32.67 -48.35
N ALA A 5 -48.11 32.47 -47.82
CA ALA A 5 -48.51 31.44 -46.84
C ALA A 5 -49.93 30.92 -47.12
N ALA A 6 -50.22 29.69 -46.68
CA ALA A 6 -51.55 29.08 -46.42
C ALA A 6 -51.28 27.83 -45.52
N ALA A 7 -51.96 27.53 -44.40
CA ALA A 7 -53.40 27.34 -44.15
C ALA A 7 -53.97 26.14 -44.95
N ALA A 8 -54.67 25.13 -44.40
CA ALA A 8 -55.10 24.80 -43.03
C ALA A 8 -55.22 23.23 -42.92
N ALA A 9 -55.79 22.53 -41.92
CA ALA A 9 -56.69 22.89 -40.82
C ALA A 9 -56.55 21.98 -39.56
N VAL A 10 -57.65 21.41 -39.06
CA VAL A 10 -57.87 20.83 -37.71
C VAL A 10 -58.57 19.46 -37.79
N LEU A 11 -58.22 18.53 -36.89
CA LEU A 11 -59.15 17.59 -36.26
C LEU A 11 -58.68 17.33 -34.82
N ALA A 12 -59.60 17.21 -33.87
CA ALA A 12 -59.34 17.37 -32.43
C ALA A 12 -59.79 16.16 -31.59
N SER A 13 -59.53 16.23 -30.28
CA SER A 13 -59.91 15.28 -29.20
C SER A 13 -58.96 14.07 -29.05
N VAL A 14 -58.61 13.58 -27.86
CA VAL A 14 -59.16 13.78 -26.50
C VAL A 14 -58.04 14.04 -25.47
N THR A 15 -58.30 14.89 -24.49
CA THR A 15 -57.45 15.12 -23.30
C THR A 15 -57.62 14.02 -22.25
N VAL A 16 -56.52 13.48 -21.72
CA VAL A 16 -56.51 12.83 -20.40
C VAL A 16 -55.65 13.67 -19.46
N LEU A 17 -56.27 14.16 -18.40
CA LEU A 17 -55.62 14.95 -17.36
C LEU A 17 -55.24 14.03 -16.19
N ALA A 18 -53.96 13.81 -15.97
CA ALA A 18 -53.42 13.21 -14.75
C ALA A 18 -52.40 14.17 -14.14
N ALA A 19 -52.67 14.64 -12.92
CA ALA A 19 -51.91 15.69 -12.27
C ALA A 19 -51.09 15.18 -11.07
N CYS A 20 -50.12 16.00 -10.68
CA CYS A 20 -49.37 15.99 -9.41
C CYS A 20 -48.19 15.01 -9.26
N SER A 21 -46.99 15.61 -9.32
CA SER A 21 -45.88 15.48 -8.36
C SER A 21 -45.46 14.10 -7.81
N SER A 22 -44.24 13.70 -8.16
CA SER A 22 -43.13 13.61 -7.18
C SER A 22 -41.78 13.48 -7.89
N SER A 23 -40.78 14.22 -7.43
CA SER A 23 -39.40 14.01 -7.82
C SER A 23 -38.93 12.65 -7.30
N ASN A 24 -38.39 11.79 -8.16
CA ASN A 24 -37.48 10.75 -7.68
C ASN A 24 -36.42 10.41 -8.74
N ALA A 25 -35.19 10.84 -8.47
CA ALA A 25 -34.03 10.34 -9.17
C ALA A 25 -33.86 8.86 -8.82
N SER A 26 -34.27 7.97 -9.72
CA SER A 26 -33.95 6.55 -9.64
C SER A 26 -32.61 6.29 -10.32
N SER A 27 -31.55 6.83 -9.71
CA SER A 27 -30.23 6.24 -9.85
C SER A 27 -30.36 4.78 -9.42
N SER A 28 -30.22 3.85 -10.36
CA SER A 28 -30.08 2.43 -10.00
C SER A 28 -28.94 2.32 -8.98
N PRO A 29 -29.12 1.62 -7.84
CA PRO A 29 -27.99 1.24 -7.02
C PRO A 29 -27.20 0.22 -7.84
N ASP A 30 -26.21 0.70 -8.58
CA ASP A 30 -25.28 -0.15 -9.28
C ASP A 30 -24.65 -1.08 -8.25
N ALA A 31 -24.74 -2.39 -8.50
CA ALA A 31 -24.22 -3.39 -7.60
C ALA A 31 -22.69 -3.35 -7.71
N SER A 32 -22.09 -2.47 -6.89
CA SER A 32 -20.67 -2.10 -6.96
C SER A 32 -19.81 -3.32 -7.18
N SER A 33 -19.30 -3.44 -8.41
CA SER A 33 -18.52 -4.60 -8.81
C SER A 33 -17.33 -4.75 -7.86
N PRO A 34 -16.95 -5.97 -7.43
CA PRO A 34 -15.83 -6.17 -6.52
C PRO A 34 -14.49 -5.63 -7.08
N ASP A 35 -14.42 -5.39 -8.38
CA ASP A 35 -13.31 -4.71 -9.04
C ASP A 35 -13.24 -3.20 -8.69
N GLU A 36 -14.36 -2.48 -8.62
CA GLU A 36 -14.39 -1.02 -8.40
C GLU A 36 -13.98 -0.65 -6.97
N ALA A 37 -14.38 -1.46 -5.97
CA ALA A 37 -13.87 -1.33 -4.60
C ALA A 37 -12.34 -1.56 -4.50
N ALA A 38 -11.75 -2.22 -5.50
CA ALA A 38 -10.33 -2.50 -5.62
C ALA A 38 -9.60 -1.58 -6.64
N GLN A 39 -10.34 -0.66 -7.29
CA GLN A 39 -9.81 0.43 -8.12
C GLN A 39 -9.67 1.68 -7.25
N GLY A 40 -8.47 1.97 -6.77
CA GLY A 40 -8.20 3.13 -5.89
C GLY A 40 -7.79 2.81 -4.45
N ARG A 41 -7.28 1.62 -4.18
CA ARG A 41 -6.56 1.27 -2.94
C ARG A 41 -5.09 0.92 -3.25
N PRO A 42 -4.16 1.02 -2.27
CA PRO A 42 -2.85 0.42 -2.41
C PRO A 42 -2.97 -1.09 -2.62
N ARG A 43 -2.04 -1.68 -3.39
CA ARG A 43 -1.96 -3.13 -3.62
C ARG A 43 -0.54 -3.56 -3.33
N LEU A 44 -0.29 -3.86 -2.05
CA LEU A 44 1.05 -4.09 -1.51
C LEU A 44 1.45 -5.56 -1.63
N SER A 45 2.72 -5.79 -1.98
CA SER A 45 3.37 -7.10 -1.98
C SER A 45 4.81 -6.94 -1.48
N VAL A 46 5.36 -7.98 -0.84
CA VAL A 46 6.71 -7.95 -0.26
C VAL A 46 7.59 -9.02 -0.87
N SER A 47 8.81 -8.65 -1.24
CA SER A 47 9.79 -9.54 -1.86
C SER A 47 11.21 -9.26 -1.35
N GLY A 48 12.12 -10.22 -1.58
CA GLY A 48 13.54 -10.06 -1.26
C GLY A 48 13.83 -9.86 0.23
N ALA A 49 12.99 -10.40 1.13
CA ALA A 49 13.18 -10.25 2.57
C ALA A 49 14.37 -11.08 3.07
N TYR A 50 15.27 -10.50 3.86
CA TYR A 50 16.35 -11.22 4.55
C TYR A 50 16.86 -10.44 5.78
N VAL A 51 17.55 -11.18 6.66
CA VAL A 51 18.32 -10.65 7.79
C VAL A 51 19.75 -11.20 7.64
N PRO A 52 20.82 -10.39 7.53
CA PRO A 52 22.17 -10.91 7.66
C PRO A 52 22.40 -11.33 9.11
N GLU A 53 23.14 -12.42 9.32
CA GLU A 53 23.59 -12.84 10.64
C GLU A 53 24.39 -11.69 11.29
N PRO A 54 23.93 -11.14 12.44
CA PRO A 54 24.50 -9.93 12.99
C PRO A 54 25.86 -10.20 13.63
N PRO A 55 26.82 -9.24 13.58
CA PRO A 55 28.08 -9.36 14.30
C PRO A 55 27.90 -9.18 15.81
N LEU A 56 26.92 -8.39 16.23
CA LEU A 56 26.54 -8.13 17.63
C LEU A 56 25.44 -9.10 18.08
N ALA A 57 25.29 -9.27 19.40
CA ALA A 57 24.28 -10.16 19.97
C ALA A 57 22.88 -9.54 20.00
N ASP A 58 22.80 -8.25 20.34
CA ASP A 58 21.55 -7.59 20.76
C ASP A 58 20.89 -6.74 19.65
N LEU A 59 21.57 -6.60 18.49
CA LEU A 59 21.16 -5.75 17.37
C LEU A 59 21.24 -6.52 16.04
N ALA A 60 20.23 -6.37 15.18
CA ALA A 60 20.25 -6.90 13.81
C ALA A 60 19.61 -5.93 12.80
N ALA A 61 19.90 -6.14 11.51
CA ALA A 61 19.29 -5.39 10.42
C ALA A 61 18.39 -6.27 9.55
N GLY A 62 17.23 -5.76 9.15
CA GLY A 62 16.30 -6.40 8.23
C GLY A 62 16.16 -5.62 6.93
N TYR A 63 16.11 -6.34 5.81
CA TYR A 63 15.98 -5.79 4.45
C TYR A 63 14.85 -6.48 3.71
N LEU A 64 14.17 -5.75 2.83
CA LEU A 64 13.03 -6.20 2.02
C LEU A 64 12.65 -5.11 1.00
N THR A 65 11.86 -5.47 -0.02
CA THR A 65 11.19 -4.50 -0.89
C THR A 65 9.68 -4.66 -0.79
N ILE A 66 8.97 -3.54 -0.61
CA ILE A 66 7.51 -3.45 -0.70
C ILE A 66 7.18 -2.83 -2.07
N ALA A 67 6.50 -3.57 -2.94
CA ALA A 67 5.98 -3.07 -4.20
C ALA A 67 4.49 -2.75 -4.07
N ASN A 68 4.06 -1.61 -4.63
CA ASN A 68 2.67 -1.18 -4.66
C ASN A 68 2.20 -1.06 -6.11
N THR A 69 1.38 -2.00 -6.55
CA THR A 69 0.76 -2.00 -7.89
C THR A 69 -0.56 -1.23 -7.93
N GLY A 70 -0.99 -0.67 -6.79
CA GLY A 70 -2.21 0.13 -6.67
C GLY A 70 -2.02 1.58 -7.11
N THR A 71 -3.14 2.24 -7.38
CA THR A 71 -3.20 3.64 -7.84
C THR A 71 -3.17 4.66 -6.71
N LYS A 72 -3.13 4.22 -5.44
CA LYS A 72 -2.92 5.08 -4.27
C LYS A 72 -1.68 4.67 -3.49
N ALA A 73 -0.99 5.66 -2.93
CA ALA A 73 0.15 5.45 -2.04
C ALA A 73 -0.31 4.95 -0.66
N ASP A 74 0.61 4.31 0.05
CA ASP A 74 0.49 3.95 1.46
C ASP A 74 1.76 4.38 2.21
N ARG A 75 1.82 4.12 3.51
CA ARG A 75 2.98 4.36 4.37
C ARG A 75 3.17 3.18 5.30
N LEU A 76 4.38 2.65 5.40
CA LEU A 76 4.78 1.75 6.48
C LEU A 76 4.90 2.59 7.76
N THR A 77 4.13 2.25 8.80
CA THR A 77 4.01 3.03 10.05
C THR A 77 4.73 2.38 11.22
N SER A 78 4.79 1.04 11.25
CA SER A 78 5.59 0.29 12.21
C SER A 78 5.87 -1.11 11.70
N VAL A 79 6.83 -1.78 12.36
CA VAL A 79 7.13 -3.19 12.16
C VAL A 79 7.23 -3.86 13.52
N THR A 80 6.81 -5.12 13.60
CA THR A 80 7.08 -5.99 14.75
C THR A 80 7.80 -7.26 14.31
N SER A 81 8.47 -7.95 15.24
CA SER A 81 9.20 -9.19 14.96
C SER A 81 9.08 -10.19 16.11
N ASP A 82 9.19 -11.48 15.80
CA ASP A 82 9.24 -12.56 16.80
C ASP A 82 10.48 -12.47 17.70
N ILE A 83 11.64 -12.05 17.15
CA ILE A 83 12.94 -12.10 17.83
C ILE A 83 13.35 -10.84 18.58
N ALA A 84 12.71 -9.70 18.34
CA ALA A 84 13.08 -8.39 18.91
C ALA A 84 12.03 -7.90 19.91
N ALA A 85 12.41 -6.99 20.82
CA ALA A 85 11.42 -6.22 21.58
C ALA A 85 10.95 -4.99 20.78
N GLU A 86 11.86 -4.33 20.07
CA GLU A 86 11.58 -3.17 19.22
C GLU A 86 12.11 -3.37 17.78
N VAL A 87 11.39 -2.84 16.79
CA VAL A 87 11.88 -2.73 15.41
C VAL A 87 11.65 -1.31 14.92
N ALA A 88 12.75 -0.56 14.78
CA ALA A 88 12.75 0.80 14.24
C ALA A 88 12.97 0.79 12.72
N MET A 89 12.47 1.81 12.02
CA MET A 89 12.77 2.06 10.61
C MET A 89 13.88 3.11 10.54
N HIS A 90 15.04 2.77 9.97
CA HIS A 90 16.22 3.64 9.94
C HIS A 90 16.64 3.97 8.49
N ARG A 91 17.24 5.15 8.31
CA ARG A 91 18.00 5.54 7.12
C ARG A 91 19.47 5.70 7.46
N THR A 92 20.35 5.04 6.71
CA THR A 92 21.78 5.38 6.69
C THR A 92 21.99 6.66 5.87
N THR A 93 22.64 7.67 6.46
CA THR A 93 23.04 8.91 5.77
C THR A 93 24.47 8.82 5.21
N SER A 94 24.87 9.76 4.36
CA SER A 94 26.15 9.72 3.62
C SER A 94 27.41 9.76 4.50
N ASP A 95 27.26 10.22 5.75
CA ASP A 95 28.25 10.22 6.83
C ASP A 95 28.28 8.89 7.63
N GLY A 96 27.46 7.91 7.25
CA GLY A 96 27.33 6.62 7.91
C GLY A 96 26.41 6.60 9.13
N ALA A 97 25.86 7.75 9.55
CA ALA A 97 24.94 7.81 10.69
C ALA A 97 23.60 7.11 10.37
N MET A 98 22.96 6.54 11.38
CA MET A 98 21.61 5.99 11.29
C MET A 98 20.61 6.98 11.86
N LYS A 99 19.59 7.36 11.07
CA LYS A 99 18.52 8.27 11.51
C LYS A 99 17.19 7.51 11.54
N HIS A 100 16.45 7.67 12.64
CA HIS A 100 15.12 7.08 12.79
C HIS A 100 14.10 7.78 11.90
N GLU A 101 13.29 6.98 11.21
CA GLU A 101 12.20 7.39 10.34
C GLU A 101 10.88 6.93 11.00
N LYS A 102 9.99 7.86 11.38
CA LYS A 102 8.70 7.50 11.99
C LYS A 102 7.79 6.71 11.04
N GLU A 103 8.03 6.83 9.74
CA GLU A 103 7.17 6.33 8.68
C GLU A 103 7.96 6.28 7.38
N LEU A 104 7.68 5.29 6.53
CA LEU A 104 8.30 5.17 5.21
C LEU A 104 7.21 5.18 4.11
N PRO A 105 7.25 6.12 3.14
CA PRO A 105 6.25 6.18 2.08
C PRO A 105 6.40 5.02 1.10
N VAL A 106 5.26 4.46 0.69
CA VAL A 106 5.14 3.45 -0.36
C VAL A 106 4.33 4.07 -1.51
N PRO A 107 4.98 4.67 -2.52
CA PRO A 107 4.28 5.42 -3.57
C PRO A 107 3.32 4.54 -4.38
N ALA A 108 2.28 5.15 -4.97
CA ALA A 108 1.41 4.51 -5.96
C ALA A 108 2.24 4.06 -7.18
N ALA A 109 1.88 2.92 -7.78
CA ALA A 109 2.59 2.34 -8.93
C ALA A 109 4.13 2.27 -8.76
N GLY A 110 4.61 2.04 -7.54
CA GLY A 110 6.00 2.24 -7.14
C GLY A 110 6.49 1.23 -6.10
N ARG A 111 7.64 1.52 -5.47
CA ARG A 111 8.24 0.63 -4.47
C ARG A 111 8.98 1.38 -3.36
N LEU A 112 9.00 0.77 -2.18
CA LEU A 112 9.85 1.11 -1.05
C LEU A 112 10.89 0.00 -0.90
N THR A 113 12.18 0.34 -1.02
CA THR A 113 13.30 -0.62 -0.94
C THR A 113 14.14 -0.37 0.29
N LEU A 114 14.18 -1.36 1.20
CA LEU A 114 15.07 -1.42 2.34
C LEU A 114 16.27 -2.31 1.98
N ARG A 115 17.47 -1.73 1.96
CA ARG A 115 18.73 -2.39 1.54
C ARG A 115 19.94 -1.87 2.33
N VAL A 116 21.03 -2.63 2.28
CA VAL A 116 22.32 -2.27 2.91
C VAL A 116 22.76 -0.86 2.45
N GLY A 117 23.18 -0.02 3.40
CA GLY A 117 23.61 1.37 3.14
C GLY A 117 22.48 2.35 2.80
N GLY A 118 21.20 1.95 2.93
CA GLY A 118 20.04 2.81 2.70
C GLY A 118 19.03 2.73 3.83
N LEU A 119 17.75 2.61 3.46
CA LEU A 119 16.67 2.33 4.41
C LEU A 119 16.78 0.88 4.92
N HIS A 120 16.51 0.65 6.20
CA HIS A 120 16.56 -0.68 6.81
C HIS A 120 15.68 -0.77 8.04
N LEU A 121 15.31 -2.01 8.41
CA LEU A 121 14.73 -2.29 9.71
C LEU A 121 15.89 -2.48 10.70
N MET A 122 15.85 -1.78 11.83
CA MET A 122 16.78 -1.95 12.94
C MET A 122 16.06 -2.72 14.04
N LEU A 123 16.49 -3.95 14.30
CA LEU A 123 15.96 -4.80 15.36
C LEU A 123 16.78 -4.55 16.62
N MET A 124 16.09 -4.22 17.71
CA MET A 124 16.67 -3.83 18.99
C MET A 124 16.14 -4.74 20.11
N ASP A 125 16.94 -4.91 21.16
CA ASP A 125 16.67 -5.79 22.30
C ASP A 125 16.29 -7.20 21.84
N LEU A 126 17.22 -7.85 21.13
CA LEU A 126 17.03 -9.20 20.61
C LEU A 126 16.88 -10.22 21.74
N LYS A 127 15.72 -10.88 21.79
CA LYS A 127 15.40 -12.00 22.68
C LYS A 127 16.28 -13.23 22.39
N ARG A 128 16.78 -13.33 21.15
CA ARG A 128 17.74 -14.34 20.68
C ARG A 128 18.55 -13.79 19.52
N ARG A 129 19.84 -14.10 19.44
CA ARG A 129 20.66 -13.80 18.26
C ARG A 129 20.24 -14.72 17.09
N PRO A 130 19.78 -14.19 15.94
CA PRO A 130 19.48 -14.98 14.76
C PRO A 130 20.76 -15.55 14.13
N ARG A 131 20.73 -16.79 13.64
CA ARG A 131 21.86 -17.45 12.96
C ARG A 131 21.50 -17.88 11.54
N THR A 132 22.48 -18.00 10.64
CA THR A 132 22.26 -18.48 9.27
C THR A 132 21.51 -19.82 9.27
N GLY A 133 20.41 -19.89 8.51
CA GLY A 133 19.48 -21.03 8.50
C GLY A 133 18.20 -20.80 9.30
N ASP A 134 18.20 -19.88 10.27
CA ASP A 134 16.97 -19.42 10.93
C ASP A 134 16.04 -18.70 9.94
N THR A 135 14.79 -18.52 10.36
CA THR A 135 13.85 -17.55 9.78
C THR A 135 13.42 -16.57 10.87
N VAL A 136 13.37 -15.29 10.51
CA VAL A 136 12.76 -14.21 11.30
C VAL A 136 11.41 -13.88 10.68
N THR A 137 10.39 -13.67 11.50
CA THR A 137 9.09 -13.19 11.03
C THR A 137 8.98 -11.70 11.33
N PHE A 138 8.57 -10.93 10.32
CA PHE A 138 8.17 -9.54 10.46
C PHE A 138 6.67 -9.41 10.23
N VAL A 139 6.00 -8.52 10.97
CA VAL A 139 4.67 -8.03 10.62
C VAL A 139 4.79 -6.55 10.30
N LEU A 140 4.49 -6.21 9.05
CA LEU A 140 4.56 -4.84 8.53
C LEU A 140 3.19 -4.19 8.69
N HIS A 141 3.12 -3.05 9.39
CA HIS A 141 1.88 -2.30 9.61
C HIS A 141 1.85 -1.06 8.72
N PHE A 142 0.71 -0.83 8.06
CA PHE A 142 0.52 0.24 7.10
C PHE A 142 -0.56 1.22 7.54
N ALA A 143 -0.57 2.42 6.95
CA ALA A 143 -1.54 3.46 7.27
C ALA A 143 -2.94 3.18 6.67
N ALA A 144 -3.00 2.55 5.49
CA ALA A 144 -4.26 2.23 4.79
C ALA A 144 -4.47 0.74 4.51
N SER A 145 -3.39 -0.04 4.32
CA SER A 145 -3.46 -1.48 4.06
C SER A 145 -3.50 -2.33 5.33
N ALA A 146 -4.06 -3.54 5.21
CA ALA A 146 -3.96 -4.56 6.25
C ALA A 146 -2.48 -4.95 6.51
N PRO A 147 -2.12 -5.39 7.73
CA PRO A 147 -0.76 -5.81 8.03
C PRO A 147 -0.30 -7.00 7.19
N ILE A 148 0.98 -7.02 6.81
CA ILE A 148 1.57 -8.10 6.01
C ILE A 148 2.62 -8.85 6.83
N SER A 149 2.40 -10.14 7.03
CA SER A 149 3.38 -11.06 7.63
C SER A 149 4.40 -11.52 6.59
N VAL A 150 5.69 -11.41 6.91
CA VAL A 150 6.81 -11.68 6.01
C VAL A 150 7.81 -12.59 6.71
N LYS A 151 8.20 -13.68 6.05
CA LYS A 151 9.28 -14.56 6.50
C LYS A 151 10.60 -14.14 5.86
N ALA A 152 11.55 -13.68 6.67
CA ALA A 152 12.89 -13.28 6.26
C ALA A 152 13.89 -14.38 6.67
N PRO A 153 14.43 -15.18 5.73
CA PRO A 153 15.52 -16.11 6.05
C PRO A 153 16.76 -15.35 6.53
N VAL A 154 17.45 -15.93 7.50
CA VAL A 154 18.74 -15.43 7.96
C VAL A 154 19.85 -15.91 7.04
N LYS A 155 20.67 -14.98 6.57
CA LYS A 155 21.72 -15.19 5.57
C LYS A 155 23.10 -14.89 6.17
N PRO A 156 24.20 -15.41 5.59
CA PRO A 156 25.55 -15.02 6.00
C PRO A 156 25.73 -13.49 5.99
N ALA A 157 26.55 -12.94 6.89
CA ALA A 157 26.79 -11.49 7.00
C ALA A 157 27.28 -10.84 5.68
N THR A 158 27.94 -11.63 4.81
CA THR A 158 28.45 -11.25 3.48
C THR A 158 27.39 -11.28 2.37
N TYR A 159 26.16 -11.75 2.63
CA TYR A 159 25.13 -11.86 1.60
C TYR A 159 24.70 -10.48 1.07
N ARG A 160 24.82 -10.30 -0.25
CA ARG A 160 24.42 -9.09 -0.99
C ARG A 160 23.64 -9.54 -2.23
N PRO A 161 22.30 -9.42 -2.27
CA PRO A 161 21.49 -9.89 -3.40
C PRO A 161 21.48 -8.94 -4.60
N ASP A 162 21.91 -7.68 -4.40
CA ASP A 162 21.89 -6.60 -5.39
C ASP A 162 23.31 -6.22 -5.88
N GLN A 163 24.29 -7.13 -5.76
CA GLN A 163 25.67 -6.99 -6.26
C GLN A 163 26.02 -8.10 -7.24
#